data_AF-S6TY70-F1
#
_entry.id   AF-S6TY70-F1
#
_cell.length_a   1.000
_cell.length_b   1.000
_cell.length_c   1.000
_cell.angle_alpha   90.00
_cell.angle_beta   90.00
_cell.angle_gamma   90.00
#
_symmetry.space_group_name_H-M   'P 1'
#
loop_
_entity.id
_entity.type
_entity.pdbx_description
1 polymer ?
#
loop_
_entity_poly.entity_id
_entity_poly.type
_entity_poly.pdbx_seq_one_letter_code
_entity_poly.pdbx_strand_id
1 'polypeptide(L)'
;MNAQKGFTLIELMIVVAIVGILAAVAIPQYQNYVARANGASAVATLDAAKTQVGINAQEGLSTALCTNVTMPTNGTCNATTGTLVSPSVGNGTSATTATLVPTLGAVGAITWTCSVSNAKSASSTCTSTGT
;
A
#
# COMPACT_ATOMS: atom_id res chain seq x y z
N MET A 1 30.53 52.22 -2.59
CA MET A 1 29.56 51.50 -3.46
C MET A 1 29.97 50.04 -3.46
N ASN A 2 29.25 49.17 -2.74
CA ASN A 2 29.54 47.74 -2.77
C ASN A 2 29.07 47.19 -4.12
N ALA A 3 30.00 46.72 -4.95
CA ALA A 3 29.68 46.08 -6.21
C ALA A 3 28.93 44.77 -5.91
N GLN A 4 27.62 44.75 -6.16
CA GLN A 4 26.86 43.50 -6.19
C GLN A 4 27.41 42.65 -7.35
N LYS A 5 28.17 41.61 -7.00
CA LYS A 5 28.50 40.54 -7.95
C LYS A 5 27.24 39.71 -8.17
N GLY A 6 26.61 39.88 -9.33
CA GLY A 6 25.51 39.03 -9.76
C GLY A 6 25.99 37.62 -10.10
N PHE A 7 25.08 36.64 -9.99
CA PHE A 7 25.30 35.27 -10.46
C PHE A 7 25.50 35.26 -11.98
N THR A 8 26.44 34.47 -12.48
CA THR A 8 26.65 34.32 -13.92
C THR A 8 25.65 33.31 -14.51
N LEU A 9 25.27 33.51 -15.78
CA LEU A 9 24.41 32.56 -16.50
C LEU A 9 25.05 31.17 -16.59
N ILE A 10 26.40 31.10 -16.67
CA ILE A 10 27.11 29.83 -16.73
C ILE A 10 27.05 29.07 -15.41
N GLU A 11 27.14 29.76 -14.27
CA GLU A 11 26.97 29.13 -12.95
C GLU A 11 25.56 28.56 -12.81
N LEU A 12 24.54 29.31 -13.25
CA LEU A 12 23.16 28.85 -13.20
C LEU A 12 22.92 27.62 -14.10
N MET A 13 23.50 27.61 -15.30
CA MET A 13 23.39 26.47 -16.22
C MET A 13 24.05 25.20 -15.67
N ILE A 14 25.21 25.31 -15.01
CA ILE A 14 25.88 24.15 -14.40
C ILE A 14 25.03 23.60 -13.24
N VAL A 15 24.46 24.47 -12.41
CA VAL A 15 23.58 24.05 -11.30
C VAL A 15 22.37 23.30 -11.83
N VAL A 16 21.70 23.82 -12.87
CA VAL A 16 20.54 23.15 -13.47
C VAL A 16 20.92 21.80 -14.08
N ALA A 17 22.10 21.69 -14.71
CA ALA A 17 22.58 20.42 -15.25
C ALA A 17 22.80 19.36 -14.15
N ILE A 18 23.42 19.74 -13.02
CA ILE A 18 23.64 18.82 -11.89
C ILE A 18 22.31 18.41 -11.26
N VAL A 19 21.40 19.36 -11.00
CA VAL A 19 20.07 19.07 -10.46
C VAL A 19 19.28 18.16 -11.40
N GLY A 20 19.39 18.36 -12.72
CA GLY A 20 18.76 17.50 -13.72
C GLY A 20 19.22 16.03 -13.63
N ILE A 21 20.53 15.80 -13.48
CA ILE A 21 21.09 14.44 -13.33
C ILE A 21 20.61 13.80 -12.03
N LEU A 22 20.65 14.54 -10.92
CA LEU A 22 20.19 14.03 -9.62
C LEU A 22 18.69 13.72 -9.63
N ALA A 23 17.87 14.59 -10.23
CA ALA A 23 16.43 14.41 -10.32
C ALA A 23 16.06 13.16 -11.14
N ALA A 24 16.77 12.87 -12.22
CA ALA A 24 16.52 11.70 -13.05
C ALA A 24 16.65 10.37 -12.28
N VAL A 25 17.55 10.31 -11.30
CA VAL A 25 17.73 9.12 -10.44
C VAL A 25 16.84 9.16 -9.20
N ALA A 26 16.73 10.33 -8.56
CA ALA A 26 16.05 10.47 -7.28
C ALA A 26 14.52 10.34 -7.39
N ILE A 27 13.90 10.89 -8.45
CA ILE A 27 12.44 10.85 -8.64
C ILE A 27 11.90 9.41 -8.72
N PRO A 28 12.40 8.51 -9.59
CA PRO A 28 11.87 7.15 -9.65
C PRO A 28 12.11 6.36 -8.36
N GLN A 29 13.24 6.60 -7.67
CA GLN A 29 13.52 5.98 -6.39
C GLN A 29 12.54 6.44 -5.30
N TYR A 30 12.30 7.75 -5.21
CA TYR A 30 11.33 8.32 -4.27
C TYR A 30 9.90 7.81 -4.52
N GLN A 31 9.48 7.74 -5.80
CA GLN A 31 8.18 7.18 -6.16
C GLN A 31 8.03 5.72 -5.71
N ASN A 32 9.08 4.90 -5.88
CA ASN A 32 9.09 3.52 -5.41
C ASN A 32 9.00 3.45 -3.87
N TYR A 33 9.69 4.34 -3.15
CA TYR A 33 9.61 4.40 -1.70
C TYR A 33 8.20 4.74 -1.21
N VAL A 34 7.57 5.76 -1.81
CA VAL A 34 6.18 6.15 -1.49
C VAL A 34 5.20 5.01 -1.80
N ALA A 35 5.37 4.32 -2.93
CA ALA A 35 4.54 3.16 -3.27
C ALA A 35 4.63 2.06 -2.20
N ARG A 36 5.85 1.70 -1.76
CA ARG A 36 6.06 0.72 -0.67
C ARG A 36 5.40 1.16 0.65
N ALA A 37 5.53 2.43 1.01
CA ALA A 37 4.89 2.98 2.21
C ALA A 37 3.36 2.91 2.11
N ASN A 38 2.79 3.22 0.94
CA ASN A 38 1.35 3.09 0.69
C ASN A 38 0.88 1.64 0.79
N GLY A 39 1.65 0.68 0.25
CA GLY A 39 1.35 -0.75 0.37
C GLY A 39 1.32 -1.22 1.83
N ALA A 40 2.33 -0.86 2.62
CA ALA A 40 2.37 -1.18 4.04
C ALA A 40 1.20 -0.55 4.82
N SER A 41 0.89 0.71 4.53
CA SER A 41 -0.25 1.41 5.13
C SER A 41 -1.58 0.75 4.76
N ALA A 42 -1.79 0.40 3.49
CA ALA A 42 -3.00 -0.28 3.02
C ALA A 42 -3.24 -1.60 3.76
N VAL A 43 -2.19 -2.42 3.94
CA VAL A 43 -2.28 -3.67 4.71
C VAL A 43 -2.60 -3.40 6.18
N ALA A 44 -1.92 -2.43 6.80
CA ALA A 44 -2.12 -2.08 8.20
C ALA A 44 -3.56 -1.62 8.51
N THR A 45 -4.22 -0.94 7.56
CA THR A 45 -5.63 -0.53 7.74
C THR A 45 -6.59 -1.72 7.88
N LEU A 46 -6.18 -2.93 7.48
CA LEU A 46 -6.99 -4.14 7.56
C LEU A 46 -6.73 -4.98 8.82
N ASP A 47 -5.74 -4.64 9.67
CA ASP A 47 -5.35 -5.50 10.80
C ASP A 47 -6.48 -5.76 11.80
N ALA A 48 -7.26 -4.72 12.12
CA ALA A 48 -8.42 -4.85 13.00
C ALA A 48 -9.50 -5.77 12.38
N ALA A 49 -9.80 -5.57 11.10
CA ALA A 49 -10.78 -6.38 10.38
C ALA A 49 -10.32 -7.84 10.25
N LYS A 50 -9.04 -8.05 9.94
CA LYS A 50 -8.39 -9.37 9.87
C LYS A 50 -8.52 -10.15 11.18
N THR A 51 -8.31 -9.45 12.30
CA THR A 51 -8.44 -10.04 13.63
C THR A 51 -9.86 -10.50 13.89
N GLN A 52 -10.87 -9.65 13.61
CA GLN A 52 -12.26 -10.01 13.82
C GLN A 52 -12.74 -11.15 12.89
N VAL A 53 -12.32 -11.16 11.62
CA VAL A 53 -12.57 -12.28 10.71
C VAL A 53 -11.96 -13.58 11.26
N GLY A 54 -10.76 -13.51 11.84
CA GLY A 54 -10.11 -14.66 12.48
C GLY A 54 -10.87 -15.17 13.70
N ILE A 55 -11.52 -14.31 14.48
CA ILE A 55 -12.40 -14.70 15.59
C ILE A 55 -13.64 -15.39 15.05
N ASN A 56 -14.32 -14.79 14.07
CA ASN A 56 -15.54 -15.36 13.47
C ASN A 56 -15.26 -16.76 12.86
N ALA A 57 -14.10 -16.94 12.23
CA ALA A 57 -13.68 -18.24 11.72
C ALA A 57 -13.49 -19.30 12.83
N GLN A 58 -12.93 -18.90 13.98
CA GLN A 58 -12.76 -19.78 15.15
C GLN A 58 -14.08 -20.13 15.82
N GLU A 59 -15.05 -19.21 15.80
CA GLU A 59 -16.42 -19.44 16.27
C GLU A 59 -17.25 -20.32 15.31
N GLY A 60 -16.66 -20.77 14.20
CA GLY A 60 -17.29 -21.70 13.25
C GLY A 60 -18.14 -21.02 12.17
N LEU A 61 -18.07 -19.69 12.04
CA LEU A 61 -18.74 -18.99 10.94
C LEU A 61 -17.93 -19.21 9.65
N SER A 62 -18.48 -20.01 8.72
CA SER A 62 -17.83 -20.30 7.44
C SER A 62 -18.34 -19.42 6.28
N THR A 63 -19.55 -18.88 6.40
CA THR A 63 -20.22 -18.07 5.35
C THR A 63 -20.60 -16.66 5.81
N ALA A 64 -20.23 -16.29 7.04
CA ALA A 64 -20.59 -15.03 7.68
C ALA A 64 -19.36 -14.39 8.37
N LEU A 65 -18.19 -14.53 7.74
CA LEU A 65 -16.91 -14.08 8.29
C LEU A 65 -16.82 -12.58 8.54
N CYS A 66 -17.66 -11.78 7.87
CA CYS A 66 -17.71 -10.32 8.03
C CYS A 66 -18.64 -9.83 9.15
N THR A 67 -19.18 -10.73 9.98
CA THR A 67 -20.08 -10.35 11.08
C THR A 67 -19.33 -9.48 12.10
N ASN A 68 -19.90 -8.31 12.43
CA ASN A 68 -19.31 -7.34 13.36
C ASN A 68 -17.89 -6.87 12.99
N VAL A 69 -17.49 -7.01 11.72
CA VAL A 69 -16.20 -6.52 11.24
C VAL A 69 -16.29 -5.03 10.93
N THR A 70 -15.56 -4.21 11.70
CA THR A 70 -15.41 -2.79 11.41
C THR A 70 -14.40 -2.60 10.28
N MET A 71 -14.84 -2.04 9.16
CA MET A 71 -13.98 -1.71 8.03
C MET A 71 -13.61 -0.23 8.03
N PRO A 72 -12.39 0.13 7.57
CA PRO A 72 -12.07 1.52 7.24
C PRO A 72 -13.01 2.06 6.16
N THR A 73 -13.22 3.38 6.13
CA THR A 73 -14.06 4.05 5.12
C THR A 73 -13.59 3.68 3.71
N ASN A 74 -14.52 3.26 2.85
CA ASN A 74 -14.27 2.74 1.49
C ASN A 74 -13.47 1.41 1.42
N GLY A 75 -13.19 0.76 2.55
CA GLY A 75 -12.78 -0.64 2.58
C GLY A 75 -14.00 -1.58 2.49
N THR A 76 -13.79 -2.81 2.02
CA THR A 76 -14.86 -3.80 1.88
C THR A 76 -14.49 -5.13 2.53
N CYS A 77 -15.50 -5.80 3.08
CA CYS A 77 -15.42 -7.18 3.55
C CYS A 77 -16.45 -8.00 2.77
N ASN A 78 -16.00 -9.01 2.01
CA ASN A 78 -16.90 -9.88 1.29
C ASN A 78 -17.58 -10.85 2.26
N ALA A 79 -18.89 -10.67 2.49
CA ALA A 79 -19.64 -11.44 3.49
C ALA A 79 -19.54 -12.96 3.30
N THR A 80 -19.44 -13.44 2.05
CA THR A 80 -19.40 -14.86 1.71
C THR A 80 -18.00 -15.46 1.92
N THR A 81 -16.95 -14.74 1.53
CA THR A 81 -15.58 -15.27 1.53
C THR A 81 -14.70 -14.75 2.66
N GLY A 82 -15.14 -13.74 3.40
CA GLY A 82 -14.31 -13.03 4.39
C GLY A 82 -13.16 -12.23 3.79
N THR A 83 -13.11 -12.07 2.46
CA THR A 83 -12.05 -11.32 1.78
C THR A 83 -12.13 -9.85 2.16
N LEU A 84 -11.01 -9.30 2.62
CA LEU A 84 -10.88 -7.90 3.00
C LEU A 84 -10.16 -7.12 1.91
N VAL A 85 -10.69 -5.96 1.55
CA VAL A 85 -10.04 -5.03 0.62
C VAL A 85 -9.93 -3.67 1.30
N SER A 86 -8.73 -3.10 1.31
CA SER A 86 -8.47 -1.77 1.87
C SER A 86 -9.02 -0.69 0.94
N PRO A 87 -9.28 0.52 1.45
CA PRO A 87 -9.38 1.70 0.59
C PRO A 87 -8.08 1.90 -0.19
N SER A 88 -8.15 2.68 -1.27
CA SER A 88 -6.95 3.08 -2.00
C SER A 88 -6.12 4.04 -1.14
N VAL A 89 -4.85 3.71 -0.95
CA VAL A 89 -3.86 4.58 -0.31
C VAL A 89 -2.95 5.19 -1.38
N GLY A 90 -2.78 6.51 -1.33
CA GLY A 90 -2.02 7.27 -2.32
C GLY A 90 -2.83 7.62 -3.58
N ASN A 91 -2.17 8.31 -4.52
CA ASN A 91 -2.78 8.83 -5.74
C ASN A 91 -1.98 8.46 -7.00
N GLY A 92 -2.65 8.50 -8.16
CA GLY A 92 -2.02 8.26 -9.45
C GLY A 92 -1.30 6.91 -9.51
N THR A 93 -0.06 6.92 -9.99
CA THR A 93 0.77 5.71 -10.15
C THR A 93 1.23 5.07 -8.83
N SER A 94 1.03 5.74 -7.70
CA SER A 94 1.32 5.22 -6.35
C SER A 94 0.08 4.78 -5.59
N ALA A 95 -1.12 4.91 -6.18
CA ALA A 95 -2.36 4.42 -5.61
C ALA A 95 -2.28 2.90 -5.43
N THR A 96 -2.59 2.42 -4.22
CA THR A 96 -2.45 1.01 -3.84
C THR A 96 -3.65 0.58 -3.00
N THR A 97 -4.23 -0.57 -3.33
CA THR A 97 -5.17 -1.29 -2.45
C THR A 97 -4.51 -2.58 -1.99
N ALA A 98 -4.79 -2.98 -0.75
CA ALA A 98 -4.42 -4.27 -0.19
C ALA A 98 -5.63 -5.20 -0.18
N THR A 99 -5.42 -6.47 -0.51
CA THR A 99 -6.42 -7.53 -0.46
C THR A 99 -5.90 -8.64 0.43
N LEU A 100 -6.69 -9.00 1.45
CA LEU A 100 -6.43 -10.15 2.32
C LEU A 100 -7.50 -11.20 2.08
N VAL A 101 -7.10 -12.37 1.60
CA VAL A 101 -8.02 -13.50 1.37
C VAL A 101 -7.79 -14.54 2.45
N PRO A 102 -8.79 -14.81 3.32
CA PRO A 102 -8.70 -15.89 4.28
C PRO A 102 -8.97 -17.24 3.59
N THR A 103 -8.21 -18.25 3.98
CA THR A 103 -8.44 -19.65 3.63
C THR A 103 -8.72 -20.41 4.92
N LEU A 104 -9.92 -20.95 5.03
CA LEU A 104 -10.34 -21.76 6.18
C LEU A 104 -9.76 -23.18 6.04
N GLY A 105 -9.04 -23.62 7.06
CA GLY A 105 -8.58 -25.00 7.23
C GLY A 105 -9.51 -25.79 8.15
N ALA A 106 -9.02 -26.92 8.66
CA ALA A 106 -9.75 -27.68 9.68
C ALA A 106 -9.97 -26.84 10.95
N VAL A 107 -11.15 -26.98 11.57
CA VAL A 107 -11.62 -26.38 12.83
C VAL A 107 -10.81 -25.15 13.30
N GLY A 108 -11.22 -23.96 12.86
CA GLY A 108 -10.70 -22.68 13.34
C GLY A 108 -9.32 -22.26 12.79
N ALA A 109 -8.62 -23.13 12.05
CA ALA A 109 -7.40 -22.74 11.37
C ALA A 109 -7.70 -21.76 10.23
N ILE A 110 -7.14 -20.55 10.27
CA ILE A 110 -7.26 -19.55 9.22
C ILE A 110 -5.87 -19.18 8.69
N THR A 111 -5.67 -19.33 7.38
CA THR A 111 -4.46 -18.87 6.71
C THR A 111 -4.80 -17.65 5.87
N TRP A 112 -3.92 -16.65 5.84
CA TRP A 112 -4.15 -15.43 5.09
C TRP A 112 -3.19 -15.36 3.91
N THR A 113 -3.74 -15.13 2.72
CA THR A 113 -2.94 -14.68 1.58
C THR A 113 -3.10 -13.17 1.46
N CYS A 114 -1.99 -12.47 1.20
CA CYS A 114 -1.99 -11.02 1.07
C CYS A 114 -1.51 -10.62 -0.31
N SER A 115 -2.25 -9.73 -0.97
CA SER A 115 -1.83 -9.08 -2.19
C SER A 115 -2.05 -7.57 -2.20
N VAL A 116 -1.26 -6.86 -3.00
CA VAL A 116 -1.43 -5.42 -3.26
C VAL A 116 -1.60 -5.15 -4.74
N SER A 117 -2.35 -4.11 -5.10
CA SER A 117 -2.65 -3.79 -6.51
C SER A 117 -1.45 -3.25 -7.31
N ASN A 118 -0.42 -2.74 -6.64
CA ASN A 118 0.73 -2.10 -7.27
C ASN A 118 2.01 -2.90 -7.03
N ALA A 119 2.68 -3.30 -8.11
CA ALA A 119 3.92 -4.08 -8.08
C ALA A 119 5.06 -3.41 -7.29
N LYS A 120 5.14 -2.08 -7.34
CA LYS A 120 6.16 -1.32 -6.60
C LYS A 120 5.86 -1.26 -5.10
N SER A 121 4.60 -1.45 -4.73
CA SER A 121 4.11 -1.44 -3.35
C SER A 121 4.21 -2.80 -2.67
N ALA A 122 4.58 -3.86 -3.40
CA ALA A 122 4.78 -5.19 -2.83
C ALA A 122 5.89 -5.15 -1.76
N SER A 123 5.56 -5.68 -0.59
CA SER A 123 6.49 -5.89 0.52
C SER A 123 6.87 -7.37 0.60
N SER A 124 7.81 -7.73 1.46
CA SER A 124 8.08 -9.16 1.77
C SER A 124 6.88 -9.88 2.38
N THR A 125 5.88 -9.14 2.86
CA THR A 125 4.69 -9.67 3.54
C THR A 125 3.47 -9.83 2.62
N CYS A 126 3.49 -9.22 1.42
CA CYS A 126 2.37 -9.22 0.49
C CYS A 126 2.87 -9.16 -0.96
N THR A 127 2.40 -10.07 -1.81
CA THR A 127 2.77 -10.09 -3.24
C THR A 127 1.95 -9.09 -4.03
N SER A 128 2.43 -8.61 -5.17
CA SER A 128 1.55 -7.81 -6.04
C SER A 128 0.66 -8.69 -6.91
N THR A 129 -0.60 -8.28 -7.09
CA THR A 129 -1.45 -8.85 -8.13
C THR A 129 -0.97 -8.31 -9.48
N GLY A 130 -0.46 -9.19 -10.35
CA GLY A 130 -0.05 -8.80 -11.69
C GLY A 130 -1.25 -8.30 -12.51
N THR A 131 -1.05 -7.22 -13.25
CA THR A 131 -1.86 -6.90 -14.43
C THR A 131 -1.42 -7.76 -15.59
#